data_AF-A0A521W008-F1
#
_entry.id   AF-A0A521W008-F1
#
_cell.length_a   1.000
_cell.length_b   1.000
_cell.length_c   1.000
_cell.angle_alpha   90.00
_cell.angle_beta   90.00
_cell.angle_gamma   90.00
#
_symmetry.space_group_name_H-M   'P 1'
#
loop_
_entity.id
_entity.type
_entity.pdbx_description
1 polymer ?
#
loop_
_entity_poly.entity_id
_entity_poly.type
_entity_poly.pdbx_seq_one_letter_code
_entity_poly.pdbx_strand_id
1 'polypeptide(L)'
;MASPPVFPSFDGLLTLARRDGVDIRPTLLRVLTDLYVQTPAHSAEEERQFVELATRLIDEVDDATRAAARARLAVYPAAPRAILARLGLAPMPAEAPSPSITASPDQRADAPSAAPAVEAAPPRRYSAYSPEAHSINDIFLTADATQRRRILDEIDACPIAPAPRIDPRRAEPALERMERAALAADRAAFSADLSASLIVSTLQADCIVEDNGGELLAVACRALGMPLPAFQRVLLFLNPVIGHSVERVQALSRLYEDLSEHTALIMLAIWRGAMVHMTRSRHRPLLYDDETRHVRATAAPRAAARTPLTAPAARPAGARD
;
A
#
# COMPACT_ATOMS: atom_id res chain seq x y z
N MET A 1 -18.33 -38.26 13.49
CA MET A 1 -18.86 -37.01 14.07
C MET A 1 -18.96 -36.02 12.92
N ALA A 2 -20.17 -35.58 12.56
CA ALA A 2 -20.38 -34.69 11.42
C ALA A 2 -19.93 -33.27 11.79
N SER A 3 -19.06 -32.67 10.97
CA SER A 3 -18.66 -31.27 11.09
C SER A 3 -19.90 -30.39 10.91
N PRO A 4 -20.09 -29.31 11.70
CA PRO A 4 -21.21 -28.41 11.51
C PRO A 4 -21.12 -27.77 10.11
N PRO A 5 -22.26 -27.54 9.42
CA PRO A 5 -22.24 -26.91 8.11
C PRO A 5 -21.67 -25.48 8.24
N VAL A 6 -20.59 -25.20 7.52
CA VAL A 6 -19.91 -23.88 7.52
C VAL A 6 -20.81 -22.78 6.96
N PHE A 7 -21.81 -23.15 6.15
CA PHE A 7 -22.75 -22.21 5.54
C PHE A 7 -24.16 -22.37 6.12
N PRO A 8 -24.62 -21.45 7.00
CA PRO A 8 -26.01 -21.44 7.45
C PRO A 8 -26.95 -21.12 6.27
N SER A 9 -28.21 -21.56 6.34
CA SER A 9 -29.19 -21.35 5.26
C SER A 9 -29.58 -19.87 5.14
N PHE A 10 -28.98 -19.14 4.19
CA PHE A 10 -29.17 -17.69 4.00
C PHE A 10 -30.45 -17.29 3.23
N ASP A 11 -31.23 -18.25 2.72
CA ASP A 11 -32.45 -18.00 1.95
C ASP A 11 -33.51 -17.19 2.72
N GLY A 12 -33.60 -17.39 4.03
CA GLY A 12 -34.52 -16.62 4.89
C GLY A 12 -34.16 -15.14 4.97
N LEU A 13 -32.87 -14.81 5.04
CA LEU A 13 -32.36 -13.43 5.09
C LEU A 13 -32.53 -12.70 3.76
N LEU A 14 -32.36 -13.42 2.65
CA LEU A 14 -32.55 -12.90 1.28
C LEU A 14 -34.01 -12.56 0.96
N THR A 15 -34.95 -13.22 1.63
CA THR A 15 -36.39 -12.98 1.50
C THR A 15 -36.84 -11.80 2.37
N LEU A 16 -36.27 -11.64 3.57
CA LEU A 16 -36.52 -10.52 4.47
C LEU A 16 -35.96 -9.20 3.92
N ALA A 17 -34.71 -9.18 3.46
CA ALA A 17 -34.08 -7.95 2.97
C ALA A 17 -34.71 -7.39 1.69
N ARG A 18 -35.23 -8.27 0.81
CA ARG A 18 -36.02 -7.84 -0.36
C ARG A 18 -37.31 -7.11 0.02
N ARG A 19 -37.88 -7.40 1.19
CA ARG A 19 -39.09 -6.73 1.70
C ARG A 19 -38.80 -5.32 2.24
N ASP A 20 -37.59 -5.09 2.73
CA ASP A 20 -37.15 -3.79 3.29
C ASP A 20 -36.42 -2.91 2.26
N GLY A 21 -36.31 -3.35 1.00
CA GLY A 21 -35.71 -2.58 -0.10
C GLY A 21 -34.18 -2.44 -0.03
N VAL A 22 -33.52 -3.18 0.86
CA VAL A 22 -32.06 -3.17 1.01
C VAL A 22 -31.47 -4.34 0.22
N ASP A 23 -30.65 -4.03 -0.79
CA ASP A 23 -29.96 -5.07 -1.54
C ASP A 23 -28.78 -5.63 -0.74
N ILE A 24 -29.00 -6.78 -0.08
CA ILE A 24 -27.98 -7.46 0.72
C ILE A 24 -27.09 -8.39 -0.12
N ARG A 25 -27.40 -8.61 -1.41
CA ARG A 25 -26.64 -9.53 -2.28
C ARG A 25 -25.17 -9.13 -2.39
N PRO A 26 -24.81 -7.84 -2.52
CA PRO A 26 -23.41 -7.43 -2.52
C PRO A 26 -22.67 -7.76 -1.22
N THR A 27 -23.34 -7.56 -0.09
CA THR A 27 -22.80 -7.87 1.24
C THR A 27 -22.63 -9.38 1.43
N LEU A 28 -23.61 -10.17 1.00
CA LEU A 28 -23.57 -11.63 1.08
C LEU A 28 -22.45 -12.22 0.23
N LEU A 29 -22.25 -11.75 -1.01
CA LEU A 29 -21.15 -12.24 -1.86
C LEU A 29 -19.80 -11.96 -1.21
N ARG A 30 -19.62 -10.78 -0.60
CA ARG A 30 -18.37 -10.43 0.10
C ARG A 30 -18.15 -11.32 1.31
N VAL A 31 -19.16 -11.50 2.17
CA VAL A 31 -19.05 -12.34 3.38
C VAL A 31 -18.81 -13.80 3.02
N LEU A 32 -19.52 -14.35 2.02
CA LEU A 32 -19.29 -15.73 1.55
C LEU A 32 -17.89 -15.94 1.00
N THR A 33 -17.39 -14.98 0.21
CA THR A 33 -16.03 -15.05 -0.34
C THR A 33 -14.98 -14.94 0.76
N ASP A 34 -15.20 -14.08 1.76
CA ASP A 34 -14.28 -13.91 2.89
C ASP A 34 -14.25 -15.16 3.78
N LEU A 35 -15.41 -15.73 4.09
CA LEU A 35 -15.52 -16.97 4.88
C LEU A 35 -14.84 -18.16 4.18
N TYR A 36 -14.94 -18.23 2.85
CA TYR A 36 -14.26 -19.24 2.05
C TYR A 36 -12.74 -19.04 2.10
N VAL A 37 -12.22 -17.83 1.90
CA VAL A 37 -10.77 -17.56 1.89
C VAL A 37 -10.11 -17.72 3.27
N GLN A 38 -10.87 -17.58 4.37
CA GLN A 38 -10.35 -17.74 5.74
C GLN A 38 -9.93 -19.19 6.08
N THR A 39 -10.44 -20.20 5.39
CA THR A 39 -10.13 -21.61 5.69
C THR A 39 -9.23 -22.19 4.59
N PRO A 40 -8.00 -22.65 4.88
CA PRO A 40 -7.03 -23.05 3.85
C PRO A 40 -7.33 -24.38 3.14
N ALA A 41 -8.30 -25.16 3.61
CA ALA A 41 -8.70 -26.43 3.01
C ALA A 41 -10.23 -26.61 3.12
N HIS A 42 -10.89 -26.96 2.02
CA HIS A 42 -12.33 -27.21 1.96
C HIS A 42 -12.63 -28.64 1.54
N SER A 43 -13.73 -29.18 2.03
CA SER A 43 -14.30 -30.42 1.49
C SER A 43 -14.93 -30.18 0.11
N ALA A 44 -15.04 -31.24 -0.69
CA ALA A 44 -15.65 -31.16 -2.01
C ALA A 44 -17.13 -30.72 -1.98
N GLU A 45 -17.83 -30.92 -0.86
CA GLU A 45 -19.22 -30.49 -0.68
C GLU A 45 -19.31 -28.98 -0.41
N GLU A 46 -18.42 -28.45 0.44
CA GLU A 46 -18.32 -27.01 0.74
C GLU A 46 -17.90 -26.21 -0.49
N GLU A 47 -16.96 -26.72 -1.28
CA GLU A 47 -16.57 -26.09 -2.54
C GLU A 47 -17.76 -26.01 -3.51
N ARG A 48 -18.52 -27.11 -3.67
CA ARG A 48 -19.72 -27.13 -4.54
C ARG A 48 -20.78 -26.15 -4.07
N GLN A 49 -21.04 -26.11 -2.76
CA GLN A 49 -22.04 -25.21 -2.17
C GLN A 49 -21.63 -23.74 -2.34
N PHE A 50 -20.36 -23.40 -2.10
CA PHE A 50 -19.84 -22.06 -2.33
C PHE A 50 -19.92 -21.66 -3.81
N VAL A 51 -19.52 -22.55 -4.72
CA VAL A 51 -19.59 -22.30 -6.17
C VAL A 51 -21.02 -22.05 -6.63
N GLU A 52 -21.98 -22.86 -6.16
CA GLU A 52 -23.38 -22.70 -6.54
C GLU A 52 -23.95 -21.34 -6.08
N LEU A 53 -23.71 -20.97 -4.82
CA LEU A 53 -24.21 -19.72 -4.24
C LEU A 53 -23.51 -18.49 -4.83
N ALA A 54 -22.18 -18.52 -4.93
CA ALA A 54 -21.39 -17.41 -5.46
C ALA A 54 -21.69 -17.16 -6.94
N THR A 55 -21.88 -18.21 -7.75
CA THR A 55 -22.19 -18.03 -9.18
C THR A 55 -23.54 -17.32 -9.39
N ARG A 56 -24.57 -17.68 -8.60
CA ARG A 56 -25.88 -17.02 -8.67
C ARG A 56 -25.81 -15.55 -8.22
N LEU A 57 -24.98 -15.25 -7.22
CA LEU A 57 -24.81 -13.88 -6.71
C LEU A 57 -23.95 -13.01 -7.61
N ILE A 58 -22.92 -13.56 -8.27
CA ILE A 58 -22.02 -12.81 -9.17
C ILE A 58 -22.78 -12.23 -10.38
N ASP A 59 -23.77 -12.95 -10.90
CA ASP A 59 -24.55 -12.47 -12.05
C ASP A 59 -25.53 -11.33 -11.67
N GLU A 60 -25.82 -11.16 -10.37
CA GLU A 60 -26.83 -10.21 -9.87
C GLU A 60 -26.26 -8.96 -9.17
N VAL A 61 -24.95 -8.90 -8.93
CA VAL A 61 -24.27 -7.80 -8.21
C VAL A 61 -23.46 -6.89 -9.13
N ASP A 62 -23.26 -5.64 -8.68
CA ASP A 62 -22.58 -4.58 -9.40
C ASP A 62 -21.07 -4.85 -9.62
N ASP A 63 -20.50 -4.18 -10.62
CA ASP A 63 -19.10 -4.35 -11.05
C ASP A 63 -18.09 -4.13 -9.93
N ALA A 64 -18.34 -3.18 -9.02
CA ALA A 64 -17.43 -2.89 -7.91
C ALA A 64 -17.40 -4.05 -6.91
N THR A 65 -18.54 -4.69 -6.66
CA THR A 65 -18.61 -5.88 -5.80
C THR A 65 -17.99 -7.11 -6.46
N ARG A 66 -18.17 -7.29 -7.78
CA ARG A 66 -17.50 -8.35 -8.54
C ARG A 66 -15.98 -8.18 -8.53
N ALA A 67 -15.48 -6.95 -8.64
CA ALA A 67 -14.06 -6.64 -8.53
C ALA A 67 -13.49 -6.95 -7.14
N ALA A 68 -14.25 -6.69 -6.08
CA ALA A 68 -13.84 -7.03 -4.71
C ALA A 68 -13.72 -8.55 -4.49
N ALA A 69 -14.69 -9.33 -4.97
CA ALA A 69 -14.62 -10.79 -4.91
C ALA A 69 -13.45 -11.34 -5.76
N ARG A 70 -13.22 -10.76 -6.95
CA ARG A 70 -12.09 -11.09 -7.84
C ARG A 70 -10.75 -10.84 -7.16
N ALA A 71 -10.57 -9.68 -6.52
CA ALA A 71 -9.33 -9.34 -5.83
C ALA A 71 -9.02 -10.32 -4.69
N ARG A 72 -10.04 -10.74 -3.93
CA ARG A 72 -9.90 -11.71 -2.84
C ARG A 72 -9.54 -13.11 -3.35
N LEU A 73 -10.22 -13.60 -4.39
CA LEU A 73 -9.97 -14.93 -4.95
C LEU A 73 -8.68 -15.02 -5.78
N ALA A 74 -8.17 -13.91 -6.32
CA ALA A 74 -6.91 -13.90 -7.06
C ALA A 74 -5.67 -14.19 -6.20
N VAL A 75 -5.74 -13.90 -4.89
CA VAL A 75 -4.66 -14.13 -3.93
C VAL A 75 -4.78 -15.50 -3.26
N TYR A 76 -5.94 -16.18 -3.37
CA TYR A 76 -6.20 -17.45 -2.71
C TYR A 76 -5.84 -18.65 -3.62
N PRO A 77 -4.87 -19.49 -3.24
CA PRO A 77 -4.34 -20.55 -4.11
C PRO A 77 -5.32 -21.69 -4.39
N ALA A 78 -6.32 -21.90 -3.53
CA ALA A 78 -7.34 -22.94 -3.68
C ALA A 78 -8.68 -22.40 -4.23
N ALA A 79 -8.66 -21.30 -4.99
CA ALA A 79 -9.86 -20.71 -5.56
C ALA A 79 -10.53 -21.64 -6.62
N PRO A 80 -11.86 -21.88 -6.54
CA PRO A 80 -12.55 -22.77 -7.47
C PRO A 80 -12.51 -22.27 -8.91
N ARG A 81 -12.10 -23.15 -9.83
CA ARG A 81 -11.93 -22.83 -11.26
C ARG A 81 -13.20 -22.29 -11.93
N ALA A 82 -14.37 -22.73 -11.47
CA ALA A 82 -15.66 -22.27 -12.00
C ALA A 82 -15.92 -20.77 -11.74
N ILE A 83 -15.55 -20.28 -10.55
CA ILE A 83 -15.68 -18.86 -10.19
C ILE A 83 -14.61 -18.03 -10.87
N LEU A 84 -13.37 -18.53 -10.96
CA LEU A 84 -12.29 -17.86 -11.69
C LEU A 84 -12.64 -17.65 -13.17
N ALA A 85 -13.20 -18.66 -13.83
CA ALA A 85 -13.65 -18.58 -15.22
C ALA A 85 -14.78 -17.55 -15.41
N ARG A 86 -15.77 -17.55 -14.50
CA ARG A 86 -16.90 -16.59 -14.52
C ARG A 86 -16.47 -15.15 -14.23
N LEU A 87 -15.47 -14.96 -13.36
CA LEU A 87 -14.92 -13.64 -13.06
C LEU A 87 -13.90 -13.18 -14.10
N GLY A 88 -13.48 -14.03 -15.05
CA GLY A 88 -12.51 -13.71 -16.10
C GLY A 88 -11.04 -13.71 -15.63
N LEU A 89 -10.72 -14.49 -14.60
CA LEU A 89 -9.35 -14.70 -14.09
C LEU A 89 -8.73 -15.93 -14.74
N ALA A 90 -7.48 -15.83 -15.18
CA ALA A 90 -6.70 -17.02 -15.57
C ALA A 90 -6.33 -17.81 -14.30
N PRO A 91 -6.52 -19.14 -14.25
CA PRO A 91 -6.08 -19.93 -13.11
C PRO A 91 -4.56 -19.83 -12.99
N MET A 92 -4.08 -19.50 -11.78
CA MET A 92 -2.65 -19.52 -11.48
C MET A 92 -2.19 -20.99 -11.55
N PRO A 93 -1.12 -21.31 -12.31
CA PRO A 93 -0.68 -22.70 -12.44
C PRO A 93 -0.22 -23.20 -11.08
N ALA A 94 -0.87 -24.26 -10.58
CA ALA A 94 -0.43 -25.00 -9.42
C ALA A 94 0.98 -25.55 -9.69
N GLU A 95 1.90 -25.22 -8.80
CA GLU A 95 3.28 -25.64 -8.81
C GLU A 95 3.36 -27.18 -8.83
N ALA A 96 3.82 -27.74 -9.95
CA ALA A 96 4.14 -29.15 -10.06
C ALA A 96 5.52 -29.40 -9.41
N PRO A 97 5.74 -30.56 -8.76
CA PRO A 97 6.98 -30.83 -8.04
C PRO A 97 8.15 -30.95 -9.01
N SER A 98 9.30 -30.39 -8.61
CA SER A 98 10.58 -30.47 -9.30
C SER A 98 10.88 -31.89 -9.82
N PRO A 99 11.18 -32.08 -11.12
CA PRO A 99 11.83 -33.30 -11.57
C PRO A 99 13.33 -33.20 -11.29
N SER A 100 13.77 -34.15 -10.48
CA SER A 100 15.14 -34.60 -10.27
C SER A 100 16.03 -34.48 -11.50
N ILE A 101 17.22 -33.91 -11.29
CA ILE A 101 18.34 -33.90 -12.22
C ILE A 101 18.75 -35.35 -12.46
N THR A 102 18.37 -35.91 -13.60
CA THR A 102 18.99 -37.13 -14.12
C THR A 102 20.35 -36.73 -14.67
N ALA A 103 21.39 -37.08 -13.93
CA ALA A 103 22.76 -37.05 -14.43
C ALA A 103 22.86 -38.00 -15.64
N SER A 104 23.32 -37.47 -16.77
CA SER A 104 23.90 -38.25 -17.84
C SER A 104 25.28 -37.63 -18.15
N PRO A 105 26.36 -38.42 -18.15
CA PRO A 105 27.72 -37.92 -18.27
C PRO A 105 28.17 -37.81 -19.74
N ASP A 106 29.25 -37.05 -19.94
CA ASP A 106 30.09 -36.95 -21.16
C ASP A 106 29.52 -35.96 -22.22
N GLN A 107 30.20 -34.90 -22.70
CA GLN A 107 31.62 -34.68 -22.95
C GLN A 107 32.04 -33.18 -22.94
N ARG A 108 33.21 -32.95 -22.33
CA ARG A 108 34.35 -32.07 -22.70
C ARG A 108 34.17 -30.62 -23.20
N ALA A 109 34.69 -29.72 -22.35
CA ALA A 109 35.77 -28.74 -22.61
C ALA A 109 35.58 -27.68 -23.72
N ASP A 110 35.37 -26.42 -23.32
CA ASP A 110 36.42 -25.40 -23.26
C ASP A 110 35.87 -24.11 -22.61
N ALA A 111 36.68 -23.44 -21.78
CA ALA A 111 36.47 -22.07 -21.29
C ALA A 111 37.34 -21.10 -22.12
N PRO A 112 37.32 -19.76 -21.93
CA PRO A 112 36.44 -18.88 -21.15
C PRO A 112 35.92 -17.65 -21.95
N SER A 113 34.87 -16.96 -21.50
CA SER A 113 34.72 -15.53 -21.82
C SER A 113 33.99 -14.79 -20.71
N ALA A 114 34.64 -13.73 -20.23
CA ALA A 114 34.25 -12.89 -19.12
C ALA A 114 32.96 -12.11 -19.43
N ALA A 115 31.91 -12.35 -18.64
CA ALA A 115 30.80 -11.42 -18.52
C ALA A 115 31.13 -10.43 -17.38
N PRO A 116 30.94 -9.11 -17.58
CA PRO A 116 31.15 -8.15 -16.52
C PRO A 116 30.11 -8.40 -15.43
N ALA A 117 30.57 -8.36 -14.17
CA ALA A 117 29.69 -8.32 -13.01
C ALA A 117 28.69 -7.18 -13.22
N VAL A 118 27.41 -7.52 -13.35
CA VAL A 118 26.32 -6.55 -13.28
C VAL A 118 26.37 -6.02 -11.85
N GLU A 119 26.99 -4.85 -11.70
CA GLU A 119 26.93 -4.05 -10.49
C GLU A 119 25.45 -3.92 -10.12
N ALA A 120 25.08 -4.52 -8.98
CA ALA A 120 23.71 -4.54 -8.50
C ALA A 120 23.25 -3.09 -8.36
N ALA A 121 22.38 -2.64 -9.26
CA ALA A 121 21.76 -1.34 -9.19
C ALA A 121 21.17 -1.16 -7.78
N PRO A 122 21.34 0.00 -7.13
CA PRO A 122 20.81 0.21 -5.78
C PRO A 122 19.31 -0.09 -5.76
N PRO A 123 18.78 -0.64 -4.66
CA PRO A 123 17.37 -0.99 -4.57
C PRO A 123 16.53 0.24 -4.92
N ARG A 124 15.64 0.09 -5.91
CA ARG A 124 14.76 1.17 -6.35
C ARG A 124 13.92 1.61 -5.16
N ARG A 125 14.21 2.79 -4.61
CA ARG A 125 13.38 3.40 -3.58
C ARG A 125 12.10 3.91 -4.23
N TYR A 126 10.97 3.47 -3.71
CA TYR A 126 9.67 4.01 -4.10
C TYR A 126 9.52 5.41 -3.54
N SER A 127 8.89 6.26 -4.35
CA SER A 127 8.41 7.55 -3.89
C SER A 127 7.32 7.35 -2.83
N ALA A 128 7.31 8.16 -1.79
CA ALA A 128 6.22 8.18 -0.81
C ALA A 128 4.85 8.54 -1.43
N TYR A 129 4.86 9.03 -2.68
CA TYR A 129 3.68 9.24 -3.52
C TYR A 129 3.29 7.99 -4.34
N SER A 130 3.71 6.79 -3.94
CA SER A 130 3.32 5.50 -4.54
C SER A 130 1.94 5.05 -4.02
N PRO A 131 1.12 4.31 -4.80
CA PRO A 131 -0.10 3.68 -4.30
C PRO A 131 0.17 2.69 -3.14
N GLU A 132 1.35 2.06 -3.11
CA GLU A 132 1.76 1.15 -2.03
C GLU A 132 1.88 1.89 -0.69
N ALA A 133 2.44 3.11 -0.70
CA ALA A 133 2.53 3.95 0.49
C ALA A 133 1.13 4.31 1.03
N HIS A 134 0.18 4.62 0.14
CA HIS A 134 -1.21 4.90 0.55
C HIS A 134 -1.88 3.68 1.19
N SER A 135 -1.69 2.49 0.62
CA SER A 135 -2.19 1.24 1.19
C SER A 135 -1.65 1.01 2.61
N ILE A 136 -0.37 1.32 2.86
CA ILE A 136 0.23 1.20 4.21
C ILE A 136 -0.45 2.16 5.19
N ASN A 137 -0.75 3.40 4.80
CA ASN A 137 -1.45 4.35 5.66
C ASN A 137 -2.82 3.83 6.09
N ASP A 138 -3.61 3.33 5.14
CA ASP A 138 -4.99 2.87 5.39
C ASP A 138 -5.00 1.60 6.26
N ILE A 139 -4.07 0.67 6.01
CA ILE A 139 -3.88 -0.51 6.86
C ILE A 139 -3.47 -0.07 8.27
N PHE A 140 -2.52 0.86 8.41
CA PHE A 140 -2.05 1.30 9.72
C PHE A 140 -3.14 1.99 10.55
N LEU A 141 -3.98 2.80 9.91
CA LEU A 141 -5.11 3.48 10.56
C LEU A 141 -6.14 2.48 11.11
N THR A 142 -6.43 1.41 10.36
CA THR A 142 -7.45 0.41 10.72
C THR A 142 -6.93 -0.75 11.57
N ALA A 143 -5.60 -0.91 11.65
CA ALA A 143 -4.94 -1.98 12.38
C ALA A 143 -5.07 -1.86 13.90
N ASP A 144 -5.09 -3.00 14.59
CA ASP A 144 -4.96 -3.06 16.04
C ASP A 144 -3.52 -2.85 16.52
N ALA A 145 -3.32 -2.76 17.84
CA ALA A 145 -2.00 -2.52 18.44
C ALA A 145 -0.93 -3.54 18.06
N THR A 146 -1.30 -4.82 17.93
CA THR A 146 -0.35 -5.90 17.59
C THR A 146 0.02 -5.83 16.12
N GLN A 147 -0.98 -5.62 15.27
CA GLN A 147 -0.80 -5.43 13.83
C GLN A 147 0.05 -4.20 13.54
N ARG A 148 -0.22 -3.06 14.19
CA ARG A 148 0.59 -1.84 14.05
C ARG A 148 2.05 -2.06 14.41
N ARG A 149 2.33 -2.84 15.45
CA ARG A 149 3.71 -3.16 15.82
C ARG A 149 4.43 -3.95 14.72
N ARG A 150 3.77 -4.99 14.18
CA ARG A 150 4.32 -5.75 13.04
C ARG A 150 4.55 -4.88 11.82
N ILE A 151 3.61 -3.99 11.51
CA ILE A 151 3.75 -3.03 10.40
C ILE A 151 4.99 -2.15 10.61
N LEU A 152 5.20 -1.61 11.82
CA LEU A 152 6.37 -0.78 12.12
C LEU A 152 7.69 -1.56 11.98
N ASP A 153 7.72 -2.82 12.42
CA ASP A 153 8.88 -3.70 12.27
C ASP A 153 9.19 -3.99 10.77
N GLU A 154 8.16 -4.22 9.96
CA GLU A 154 8.29 -4.48 8.52
C GLU A 154 8.67 -3.21 7.72
N ILE A 155 8.20 -2.03 8.16
CA ILE A 155 8.45 -0.76 7.49
C ILE A 155 9.93 -0.38 7.50
N ASP A 156 10.68 -0.76 8.53
CA ASP A 156 12.11 -0.45 8.62
C ASP A 156 12.91 -1.08 7.47
N ALA A 157 12.45 -2.22 6.94
CA ALA A 157 13.02 -2.89 5.77
C ALA A 157 12.40 -2.45 4.42
N CYS A 158 11.36 -1.61 4.45
CA CYS A 158 10.62 -1.23 3.25
C CYS A 158 11.44 -0.27 2.37
N PRO A 159 11.49 -0.47 1.04
CA PRO A 159 12.20 0.41 0.12
C PRO A 159 11.49 1.77 -0.12
N ILE A 160 10.88 2.38 0.90
CA ILE A 160 10.29 3.72 0.81
C ILE A 160 11.32 4.74 1.32
N ALA A 161 11.51 5.83 0.57
CA ALA A 161 12.42 6.88 1.02
C ALA A 161 11.86 7.60 2.27
N PRO A 162 12.65 7.76 3.35
CA PRO A 162 12.21 8.47 4.55
C PRO A 162 12.02 9.96 4.27
N ALA A 163 11.15 10.61 5.05
CA ALA A 163 11.02 12.05 5.05
C ALA A 163 12.32 12.73 5.51
N PRO A 164 12.59 13.97 5.05
CA PRO A 164 13.71 14.73 5.57
C PRO A 164 13.53 14.95 7.07
N ARG A 165 14.63 14.79 7.82
CA ARG A 165 14.67 15.09 9.25
C ARG A 165 14.23 16.52 9.51
N ILE A 166 13.49 16.70 10.59
CA ILE A 166 13.03 18.01 11.04
C ILE A 166 14.18 18.65 11.81
N ASP A 167 14.57 19.88 11.44
CA ASP A 167 15.63 20.61 12.15
C ASP A 167 15.25 20.78 13.65
N PRO A 168 16.10 20.31 14.58
CA PRO A 168 15.84 20.43 16.02
C PRO A 168 15.53 21.86 16.48
N ARG A 169 16.22 22.86 15.93
CA ARG A 169 16.00 24.28 16.29
C ARG A 169 14.60 24.77 15.94
N ARG A 170 14.01 24.17 14.89
CA ARG A 170 12.62 24.45 14.49
C ARG A 170 11.63 23.60 15.27
N ALA A 171 12.01 22.38 15.66
CA ALA A 171 11.16 21.46 16.40
C ALA A 171 10.98 21.86 17.87
N GLU A 172 12.04 22.31 18.54
CA GLU A 172 12.03 22.71 19.97
C GLU A 172 10.84 23.59 20.37
N PRO A 173 10.59 24.76 19.74
CA PRO A 173 9.47 25.61 20.14
C PRO A 173 8.11 24.97 19.85
N ALA A 174 8.01 24.07 18.86
CA ALA A 174 6.79 23.33 18.59
C ALA A 174 6.53 22.26 19.65
N LEU A 175 7.57 21.51 20.06
CA LEU A 175 7.48 20.52 21.12
C LEU A 175 7.01 21.14 22.44
N GLU A 176 7.52 22.33 22.80
CA GLU A 176 7.07 23.07 23.98
C GLU A 176 5.60 23.49 23.90
N ARG A 177 5.12 23.94 22.73
CA ARG A 177 3.70 24.29 22.54
C ARG A 177 2.80 23.06 22.61
N MET A 178 3.20 21.97 21.95
CA MET A 178 2.47 20.70 21.98
C MET A 178 2.36 20.15 23.40
N GLU A 179 3.45 20.17 24.16
CA GLU A 179 3.46 19.71 25.54
C GLU A 179 2.54 20.58 26.44
N ARG A 180 2.59 21.91 26.27
CA ARG A 180 1.68 22.83 26.97
C ARG A 180 0.21 22.58 26.59
N ALA A 181 -0.08 22.34 25.31
CA ALA A 181 -1.42 22.01 24.84
C ALA A 181 -1.91 20.68 25.44
N ALA A 182 -1.04 19.67 25.51
CA ALA A 182 -1.36 18.39 26.15
C ALA A 182 -1.68 18.57 27.64
N LEU A 183 -0.88 19.34 28.38
CA LEU A 183 -1.13 19.63 29.80
C LEU A 183 -2.45 20.39 30.03
N ALA A 184 -2.86 21.22 29.07
CA ALA A 184 -4.15 21.91 29.09
C ALA A 184 -5.32 21.04 28.58
N ALA A 185 -5.05 19.79 28.18
CA ALA A 185 -5.99 18.91 27.48
C ALA A 185 -6.60 19.53 26.21
N ASP A 186 -5.90 20.48 25.59
CA ASP A 186 -6.33 21.16 24.37
C ASP A 186 -5.88 20.36 23.13
N ARG A 187 -6.71 19.39 22.74
CA ARG A 187 -6.46 18.53 21.59
C ARG A 187 -6.44 19.30 20.26
N ALA A 188 -7.23 20.36 20.15
CA ALA A 188 -7.31 21.15 18.92
C ALA A 188 -6.02 21.93 18.70
N ALA A 189 -5.51 22.59 19.74
CA ALA A 189 -4.21 23.25 19.68
C ALA A 189 -3.07 22.26 19.43
N PHE A 190 -3.10 21.10 20.10
CA PHE A 190 -2.12 20.03 19.88
C PHE A 190 -2.13 19.55 18.42
N SER A 191 -3.30 19.25 17.85
CA SER A 191 -3.44 18.80 16.45
C SER A 191 -2.95 19.86 15.46
N ALA A 192 -3.26 21.14 15.70
CA ALA A 192 -2.80 22.24 14.87
C ALA A 192 -1.26 22.37 14.87
N ASP A 193 -0.64 22.35 16.05
CA ASP A 193 0.83 22.39 16.17
C ASP A 193 1.48 21.14 15.54
N LEU A 194 0.87 19.96 15.72
CA LEU A 194 1.32 18.70 15.12
C LEU A 194 1.26 18.76 13.58
N SER A 195 0.13 19.19 13.01
CA SER A 195 -0.08 19.35 11.58
C SER A 195 0.95 20.29 10.96
N ALA A 196 1.17 21.46 11.59
CA ALA A 196 2.12 22.46 11.12
C ALA A 196 3.57 21.94 11.18
N SER A 197 3.94 21.24 12.26
CA SER A 197 5.31 20.75 12.47
C SER A 197 5.66 19.57 11.54
N LEU A 198 4.71 18.66 11.36
CA LEU A 198 4.86 17.49 10.49
C LEU A 198 4.51 17.77 9.03
N ILE A 199 3.91 18.92 8.69
CA ILE A 199 3.46 19.24 7.33
C ILE A 199 2.53 18.14 6.80
N VAL A 200 1.56 17.74 7.62
CA VAL A 200 0.50 16.78 7.26
C VAL A 200 -0.84 17.50 7.25
N SER A 201 -1.87 16.91 6.63
CA SER A 201 -3.21 17.52 6.62
C SER A 201 -3.77 17.60 8.03
N THR A 202 -4.67 18.56 8.26
CA THR A 202 -5.42 18.66 9.53
C THR A 202 -6.15 17.35 9.83
N LEU A 203 -6.81 16.77 8.83
CA LEU A 203 -7.46 15.46 8.95
C LEU A 203 -6.51 14.35 9.42
N GLN A 204 -5.30 14.28 8.88
CA GLN A 204 -4.31 13.27 9.30
C GLN A 204 -3.83 13.53 10.74
N ALA A 205 -3.61 14.79 11.11
CA ALA A 205 -3.21 15.15 12.47
C ALA A 205 -4.32 14.82 13.48
N ASP A 206 -5.58 15.08 13.14
CA ASP A 206 -6.74 14.72 13.96
C ASP A 206 -6.83 13.19 14.11
N CYS A 207 -6.68 12.42 13.03
CA CYS A 207 -6.62 10.95 13.12
C CYS A 207 -5.48 10.45 14.02
N ILE A 208 -4.32 11.11 14.03
CA ILE A 208 -3.19 10.75 14.90
C ILE A 208 -3.52 11.04 16.38
N VAL A 209 -4.13 12.19 16.67
CA VAL A 209 -4.43 12.63 18.04
C VAL A 209 -5.61 11.87 18.64
N GLU A 210 -6.62 11.56 17.83
CA GLU A 210 -7.82 10.82 18.24
C GLU A 210 -7.63 9.31 18.28
N ASP A 211 -6.45 8.82 17.86
CA ASP A 211 -6.12 7.40 17.93
C ASP A 211 -6.13 6.90 19.38
N ASN A 212 -7.12 6.07 19.71
CA ASN A 212 -7.23 5.42 21.02
C ASN A 212 -6.07 4.47 21.30
N GLY A 213 -5.41 3.99 20.24
CA GLY A 213 -4.21 3.18 20.36
C GLY A 213 -3.03 4.00 20.90
N GLY A 214 -2.74 5.13 20.30
CA GLY A 214 -1.59 5.96 20.63
C GLY A 214 -0.31 5.55 19.91
N GLU A 215 -0.30 4.48 19.13
CA GLU A 215 0.85 4.14 18.26
C GLU A 215 1.07 5.21 17.19
N LEU A 216 -0.01 5.77 16.63
CA LEU A 216 0.11 6.86 15.66
C LEU A 216 0.77 8.07 16.31
N LEU A 217 0.35 8.41 17.52
CA LEU A 217 0.91 9.51 18.29
C LEU A 217 2.39 9.26 18.64
N ALA A 218 2.76 8.03 18.99
CA ALA A 218 4.13 7.62 19.23
C ALA A 218 5.01 7.84 17.99
N VAL A 219 4.56 7.37 16.82
CA VAL A 219 5.27 7.55 15.55
C VAL A 219 5.43 9.03 15.21
N ALA A 220 4.38 9.82 15.37
CA ALA A 220 4.38 11.25 15.08
C ALA A 220 5.34 12.03 15.99
N CYS A 221 5.31 11.75 17.30
CA CYS A 221 6.22 12.39 18.27
C CYS A 221 7.67 11.95 18.07
N ARG A 222 7.91 10.69 17.66
CA ARG A 222 9.26 10.18 17.36
C ARG A 222 9.85 10.87 16.13
N ALA A 223 9.05 11.11 15.10
CA ALA A 223 9.47 11.85 13.90
C ALA A 223 9.86 13.32 14.20
N LEU A 224 9.28 13.91 15.26
CA LEU A 224 9.64 15.25 15.75
C LEU A 224 10.86 15.25 16.68
N GLY A 225 11.37 14.08 17.07
CA GLY A 225 12.45 13.97 18.05
C GLY A 225 12.01 14.33 19.47
N MET A 226 10.73 14.16 19.81
CA MET A 226 10.22 14.46 21.16
C MET A 226 10.94 13.59 22.21
N PRO A 227 11.49 14.17 23.30
CA PRO A 227 12.08 13.39 24.38
C PRO A 227 11.04 12.48 25.05
N LEU A 228 11.44 11.27 25.47
CA LEU A 228 10.55 10.31 26.11
C LEU A 228 9.77 10.88 27.32
N PRO A 229 10.37 11.68 28.23
CA PRO A 229 9.62 12.27 29.33
C PRO A 229 8.54 13.27 28.88
N ALA A 230 8.76 13.97 27.75
CA ALA A 230 7.73 14.82 27.15
C ALA A 230 6.61 13.99 26.54
N PHE A 231 6.96 12.93 25.81
CA PHE A 231 5.98 11.99 25.25
C PHE A 231 5.11 11.35 26.33
N GLN A 232 5.68 10.90 27.45
CA GLN A 232 4.93 10.34 28.58
C GLN A 232 3.92 11.33 29.16
N ARG A 233 4.28 12.61 29.29
CA ARG A 233 3.34 13.65 29.74
C ARG A 233 2.25 13.88 28.71
N VAL A 234 2.58 13.89 27.42
CA VAL A 234 1.58 13.96 26.36
C VAL A 234 0.59 12.78 26.47
N LEU A 235 1.07 11.54 26.66
CA LEU A 235 0.20 10.38 26.84
C LEU A 235 -0.74 10.50 28.04
N LEU A 236 -0.24 11.03 29.16
CA LEU A 236 -1.01 11.16 30.40
C LEU A 236 -2.12 12.22 30.33
N PHE A 237 -1.87 13.32 29.61
CA PHE A 237 -2.76 14.50 29.65
C PHE A 237 -3.56 14.74 28.36
N LEU A 238 -3.09 14.29 27.20
CA LEU A 238 -3.77 14.55 25.91
C LEU A 238 -4.97 13.61 25.69
N ASN A 239 -4.77 12.31 25.91
CA ASN A 239 -5.81 11.29 25.72
C ASN A 239 -6.15 10.61 27.06
N PRO A 240 -7.32 10.90 27.66
CA PRO A 240 -7.69 10.34 28.96
C PRO A 240 -7.87 8.82 28.92
N VAL A 241 -8.26 8.24 27.77
CA VAL A 241 -8.39 6.77 27.63
C VAL A 241 -7.05 6.09 27.85
N ILE A 242 -5.98 6.67 27.31
CA ILE A 242 -4.61 6.18 27.48
C ILE A 242 -4.11 6.53 28.88
N GLY A 243 -4.27 7.78 29.32
CA GLY A 243 -3.77 8.28 30.59
C GLY A 243 -4.32 7.56 31.82
N HIS A 244 -5.54 6.99 31.74
CA HIS A 244 -6.13 6.19 32.83
C HIS A 244 -5.65 4.73 32.88
N SER A 245 -4.88 4.26 31.89
CA SER A 245 -4.35 2.88 31.85
C SER A 245 -2.83 2.85 32.00
N VAL A 246 -2.36 2.46 33.18
CA VAL A 246 -0.91 2.30 33.46
C VAL A 246 -0.27 1.29 32.51
N GLU A 247 -0.94 0.17 32.25
CA GLU A 247 -0.46 -0.85 31.31
C GLU A 247 -0.27 -0.27 29.91
N ARG A 248 -1.22 0.57 29.45
CA ARG A 248 -1.13 1.18 28.11
C ARG A 248 -0.02 2.21 28.03
N VAL A 249 0.13 3.07 29.04
CA VAL A 249 1.21 4.06 29.11
C VAL A 249 2.58 3.38 29.12
N GLN A 250 2.74 2.27 29.85
CA GLN A 250 3.98 1.49 29.85
C GLN A 250 4.23 0.81 28.50
N ALA A 251 3.21 0.22 27.88
CA ALA A 251 3.34 -0.41 26.57
C ALA A 251 3.74 0.57 25.47
N LEU A 252 3.16 1.78 25.48
CA LEU A 252 3.51 2.85 24.54
C LEU A 252 4.87 3.47 24.84
N SER A 253 5.27 3.60 26.11
CA SER A 253 6.62 4.07 26.47
C SER A 253 7.69 3.12 25.93
N ARG A 254 7.52 1.80 26.09
CA ARG A 254 8.42 0.79 25.52
C ARG A 254 8.44 0.82 23.99
N LEU A 255 7.25 0.92 23.36
CA LEU A 255 7.16 1.12 21.91
C LEU A 255 7.95 2.34 21.45
N TYR A 256 7.84 3.46 22.18
CA TYR A 256 8.54 4.70 21.83
C TYR A 256 10.06 4.60 21.97
N GLU A 257 10.55 3.84 22.96
CA GLU A 257 11.97 3.56 23.12
C GLU A 257 12.50 2.70 21.96
N ASP A 258 11.79 1.62 21.62
CA ASP A 258 12.16 0.66 20.58
C ASP A 258 12.02 1.23 19.16
N LEU A 259 11.07 2.14 18.94
CA LEU A 259 10.77 2.70 17.62
C LEU A 259 11.95 3.49 17.06
N SER A 260 12.49 3.11 15.91
CA SER A 260 13.60 3.86 15.30
C SER A 260 13.14 5.22 14.74
N GLU A 261 14.02 6.23 14.75
CA GLU A 261 13.76 7.50 14.08
C GLU A 261 13.53 7.29 12.57
N HIS A 262 14.23 6.33 11.98
CA HIS A 262 14.13 6.02 10.56
C HIS A 262 12.73 5.52 10.18
N THR A 263 12.19 4.55 10.92
CA THR A 263 10.83 4.04 10.74
C THR A 263 9.79 5.17 10.87
N ALA A 264 9.97 6.05 11.86
CA ALA A 264 9.09 7.20 12.05
C ALA A 264 9.12 8.18 10.86
N LEU A 265 10.29 8.41 10.27
CA LEU A 265 10.43 9.26 9.08
C LEU A 265 9.88 8.60 7.81
N ILE A 266 9.93 7.28 7.67
CA ILE A 266 9.24 6.57 6.58
C ILE A 266 7.73 6.74 6.72
N MET A 267 7.18 6.53 7.92
CA MET A 267 5.76 6.77 8.20
C MET A 267 5.34 8.21 7.93
N LEU A 268 6.17 9.19 8.32
CA LEU A 268 5.92 10.59 7.99
C LEU A 268 5.89 10.84 6.48
N ALA A 269 6.78 10.20 5.72
CA ALA A 269 6.76 10.30 4.26
C ALA A 269 5.45 9.75 3.68
N ILE A 270 5.02 8.59 4.17
CA ILE A 270 3.74 7.95 3.81
C ILE A 270 2.56 8.88 4.08
N TRP A 271 2.48 9.50 5.26
CA TRP A 271 1.42 10.44 5.63
C TRP A 271 1.38 11.68 4.73
N ARG A 272 2.54 12.26 4.40
CA ARG A 272 2.64 13.37 3.44
C ARG A 272 2.24 12.93 2.02
N GLY A 273 2.55 11.69 1.66
CA GLY A 273 2.20 11.09 0.37
C GLY A 273 0.70 10.90 0.16
N ALA A 274 -0.01 10.45 1.21
CA ALA A 274 -1.46 10.25 1.18
C ALA A 274 -2.23 11.56 0.83
N MET A 275 -1.76 12.72 1.31
CA MET A 275 -2.34 14.03 0.97
C MET A 275 -2.28 14.32 -0.55
N VAL A 276 -1.16 13.99 -1.19
CA VAL A 276 -0.96 14.29 -2.62
C VAL A 276 -1.79 13.35 -3.50
N HIS A 277 -1.98 12.10 -3.07
CA HIS A 277 -2.89 11.18 -3.77
C HIS A 277 -4.35 11.64 -3.73
N MET A 278 -4.83 12.09 -2.57
CA MET A 278 -6.21 12.60 -2.46
C MET A 278 -6.45 13.86 -3.29
N THR A 279 -5.46 14.76 -3.39
CA THR A 279 -5.58 15.94 -4.23
C THR A 279 -5.52 15.59 -5.72
N ARG A 280 -4.66 14.65 -6.14
CA ARG A 280 -4.60 14.15 -7.52
C ARG A 280 -5.84 13.37 -7.96
N SER A 281 -6.44 12.57 -7.07
CA SER A 281 -7.67 11.83 -7.40
C SER A 281 -8.87 12.76 -7.59
N ARG A 282 -8.92 13.88 -6.83
CA ARG A 282 -9.93 14.93 -6.99
C ARG A 282 -9.72 15.77 -8.26
N HIS A 283 -8.48 15.99 -8.66
CA HIS A 283 -8.12 16.71 -9.88
C HIS A 283 -7.57 15.74 -10.92
N ARG A 284 -8.43 14.86 -11.45
CA ARG A 284 -8.09 14.04 -12.62
C ARG A 284 -8.25 14.91 -13.88
N PRO A 285 -7.17 15.29 -14.57
CA PRO A 285 -7.29 16.04 -15.81
C PRO A 285 -8.05 15.18 -16.83
N LEU A 286 -9.09 15.75 -17.44
CA LEU A 286 -9.92 15.09 -18.46
C LEU A 286 -9.24 15.07 -19.85
N LEU A 287 -7.95 15.44 -19.92
CA LEU A 287 -7.19 15.57 -21.16
C LEU A 287 -6.26 14.36 -21.34
N TYR A 288 -6.72 13.44 -22.19
CA TYR A 288 -5.96 12.59 -23.12
C TYR A 288 -4.53 12.17 -22.73
N ASP A 289 -4.37 10.91 -22.30
CA ASP A 289 -3.08 10.19 -22.20
C ASP A 289 -2.56 9.85 -23.62
N ASP A 290 -1.65 10.64 -24.20
CA ASP A 290 -0.94 10.24 -25.44
C ASP A 290 0.58 10.01 -25.28
N GLU A 291 1.11 10.18 -24.07
CA GLU A 291 2.57 10.12 -23.87
C GLU A 291 3.13 8.69 -23.76
N THR A 292 2.29 7.67 -23.54
CA THR A 292 2.76 6.27 -23.40
C THR A 292 2.80 5.47 -24.70
N ARG A 293 2.36 6.04 -25.83
CA ARG A 293 2.39 5.35 -27.13
C ARG A 293 3.63 5.64 -27.99
N HIS A 294 4.49 6.59 -27.63
CA HIS A 294 5.61 7.00 -28.49
C HIS A 294 6.95 6.27 -28.26
N VAL A 295 7.07 5.33 -27.31
CA VAL A 295 8.34 4.61 -27.07
C VAL A 295 8.52 3.34 -27.94
N ARG A 296 7.59 3.04 -28.87
CA ARG A 296 7.71 1.89 -29.78
C ARG A 296 7.37 2.22 -31.24
N ALA A 297 8.09 3.17 -31.83
CA ALA A 297 8.20 3.25 -33.30
C ALA A 297 9.36 4.15 -33.72
N THR A 298 10.59 3.64 -33.74
CA THR A 298 11.62 3.98 -34.76
C THR A 298 12.90 3.19 -34.51
N ALA A 299 12.90 1.93 -34.97
CA ALA A 299 14.14 1.24 -35.33
C ALA A 299 13.82 0.23 -36.44
N ALA A 300 13.67 0.74 -37.67
CA ALA A 300 13.79 -0.06 -38.88
C ALA A 300 14.89 0.58 -39.74
N PRO A 301 15.92 -0.17 -40.17
CA PRO A 301 17.06 0.40 -40.88
C PRO A 301 16.67 0.63 -42.35
N ARG A 302 16.78 1.87 -42.84
CA ARG A 302 16.63 2.15 -44.28
C ARG A 302 18.00 2.28 -44.92
N ALA A 303 18.28 1.30 -45.78
CA ALA A 303 19.46 1.18 -46.60
C ALA A 303 19.70 2.41 -47.49
N ALA A 304 20.99 2.62 -47.77
CA ALA A 304 21.54 3.70 -48.56
C ALA A 304 20.96 3.80 -49.97
N ALA A 305 20.70 5.04 -50.41
CA ALA A 305 20.62 5.39 -51.82
C ALA A 305 21.40 6.69 -52.04
N ARG A 306 22.49 6.57 -52.79
CA ARG A 306 23.37 7.64 -53.25
C ARG A 306 22.68 8.37 -54.40
N THR A 307 22.75 9.70 -54.44
CA THR A 307 22.79 10.45 -55.70
C THR A 307 23.44 11.83 -55.46
N PRO A 308 24.38 12.26 -56.31
CA PRO A 308 25.17 13.47 -56.08
C PRO A 308 24.44 14.70 -56.61
N LEU A 309 24.54 15.83 -55.89
CA LEU A 309 24.10 17.12 -56.41
C LEU A 309 25.30 17.98 -56.80
N THR A 310 25.31 18.27 -58.08
CA THR A 310 26.13 19.14 -58.90
C THR A 310 26.36 20.52 -58.26
N ALA A 311 27.62 20.97 -58.28
CA ALA A 311 28.00 22.34 -57.91
C ALA A 311 27.55 23.37 -58.98
N PRO A 312 27.28 24.62 -58.58
CA PRO A 312 27.48 25.74 -59.48
C PRO A 312 28.38 26.85 -58.90
N ALA A 313 29.34 27.22 -59.74
CA ALA A 313 29.83 28.55 -60.10
C ALA A 313 30.19 29.56 -58.99
N ALA A 314 31.48 29.86 -58.94
CA ALA A 314 32.07 30.98 -58.21
C ALA A 314 32.18 32.25 -59.08
N ARG A 315 32.18 33.38 -58.35
CA ARG A 315 32.69 34.75 -58.65
C ARG A 315 31.74 35.76 -59.31
N PRO A 316 32.00 37.09 -59.16
CA PRO A 316 33.04 37.76 -58.36
C PRO A 316 32.53 38.92 -57.47
N ALA A 317 33.27 39.23 -56.41
CA ALA A 317 33.29 40.57 -55.81
C ALA A 317 34.75 41.02 -55.73
N GLY A 318 35.06 42.10 -56.43
CA GLY A 318 36.39 42.69 -56.50
C GLY A 318 36.69 43.61 -55.33
N ALA A 319 37.98 43.77 -55.04
CA ALA A 319 38.55 44.95 -54.41
C ALA A 319 40.07 45.00 -54.65
N ARG A 320 40.54 46.21 -55.04
CA ARG A 320 41.93 46.75 -55.06
C ARG A 320 42.79 46.33 -56.26
N ASP A 321 43.43 47.22 -57.02
CA ASP A 321 43.68 48.68 -56.97
C ASP A 321 43.61 49.25 -58.41
#